data_AF-A0A968FY51-F1
#
_entry.id   AF-A0A968FY51-F1
#
_cell.length_a   1.000
_cell.length_b   1.000
_cell.length_c   1.000
_cell.angle_alpha   90.00
_cell.angle_beta   90.00
_cell.angle_gamma   90.00
#
_symmetry.space_group_name_H-M   'P 1'
#
loop_
_entity.id
_entity.type
_entity.pdbx_description
1 polymer ?
#
loop_
_entity_poly.entity_id
_entity_poly.type
_entity_poly.pdbx_seq_one_letter_code
_entity_poly.pdbx_strand_id
1 'polypeptide(L)' 'QNRVENLEDFHQAVVETGHTDSALLLVQRGRSGYYVTLKL' A
#
# COMPACT_ATOMS: atom_id res chain seq x y z
N GLN A 1 -0.23 9.30 -5.40
CA GLN A 1 0.23 7.89 -5.38
C GLN A 1 1.73 7.92 -5.11
N ASN A 2 2.12 7.93 -3.84
CA ASN A 2 3.54 7.93 -3.46
C ASN A 2 4.13 6.54 -3.65
N ARG A 3 5.36 6.48 -4.15
CA ARG A 3 6.10 5.23 -4.28
C ARG A 3 6.61 4.84 -2.89
N VAL A 4 6.33 3.61 -2.49
CA VAL A 4 6.81 3.03 -1.23
C VAL A 4 8.16 2.38 -1.53
N GLU A 5 9.26 2.92 -0.99
CA GLU A 5 10.60 2.39 -1.22
C GLU A 5 11.11 1.56 -0.03
N ASN A 6 10.57 1.80 1.18
CA ASN A 6 10.94 1.10 2.40
C ASN A 6 9.73 0.84 3.33
N LEU A 7 9.99 0.17 4.46
CA LEU A 7 8.96 -0.20 5.43
C LEU A 7 8.37 1.00 6.18
N GLU A 8 9.17 2.04 6.41
CA GLU A 8 8.72 3.28 7.06
C GLU A 8 7.75 4.05 6.15
N ASP A 9 8.06 4.16 4.85
CA ASP A 9 7.15 4.73 3.84
C ASP A 9 5.83 3.97 3.80
N PHE A 10 5.88 2.65 3.94
CA PHE A 10 4.68 1.81 3.97
C PHE A 10 3.83 2.12 5.20
N HIS A 11 4.43 2.15 6.38
CA HIS A 11 3.72 2.47 7.63
C HIS A 11 3.13 3.88 7.59
N GLN A 12 3.88 4.86 7.10
CA GLN A 12 3.40 6.21 6.94
C GLN A 12 2.22 6.27 5.97
N ALA A 13 2.32 5.64 4.81
CA ALA A 13 1.23 5.60 3.83
C ALA A 13 -0.03 4.93 4.40
N VAL A 14 0.12 3.86 5.20
CA VAL A 14 -1.01 3.19 5.86
C VAL A 14 -1.64 4.10 6.93
N VAL A 15 -0.84 4.79 7.73
CA VAL A 15 -1.33 5.75 8.74
C VAL A 15 -2.03 6.94 8.10
N GLU A 16 -1.51 7.47 6.99
CA GLU A 16 -2.14 8.52 6.19
C GLU A 16 -3.49 8.05 5.60
N THR A 17 -3.62 6.75 5.29
CA THR A 17 -4.92 6.13 4.93
C THR A 17 -5.79 5.75 6.13
N GLY A 18 -5.40 6.06 7.37
CA GLY A 18 -6.12 5.68 8.59
C GLY A 18 -7.54 6.25 8.73
N HIS A 19 -7.96 7.16 7.83
CA HIS A 19 -9.34 7.65 7.72
C HIS A 19 -10.20 6.83 6.74
N THR A 20 -9.66 5.77 6.15
CA THR A 20 -10.34 4.90 5.18
C THR A 20 -10.39 3.46 5.67
N ASP A 21 -11.55 2.81 5.52
CA ASP A 21 -11.79 1.41 5.92
C ASP A 21 -10.99 0.39 5.10
N SER A 22 -10.27 0.85 4.06
CA SER A 22 -9.49 -0.02 3.19
C SER A 22 -8.36 0.73 2.49
N ALA A 23 -7.26 0.03 2.24
CA ALA A 23 -6.13 0.50 1.45
C ALA A 23 -5.97 -0.34 0.18
N LEU A 24 -5.72 0.31 -0.96
CA LEU A 24 -5.39 -0.36 -2.22
C LEU A 24 -3.87 -0.35 -2.44
N LEU A 25 -3.28 -1.53 -2.51
CA LEU A 25 -1.86 -1.72 -2.74
C LEU A 25 -1.60 -2.24 -4.15
N LEU A 26 -0.61 -1.65 -4.84
CA LEU A 26 0.01 -2.25 -6.02
C LEU A 26 1.20 -3.08 -5.55
N VAL A 27 1.10 -4.41 -5.65
CA VAL A 27 2.17 -5.34 -5.29
C VAL A 27 2.80 -5.89 -6.55
N GLN A 28 4.14 -5.82 -6.63
CA GLN A 28 4.90 -6.37 -7.75
C GLN A 28 5.59 -7.66 -7.31
N ARG A 29 5.29 -8.77 -7.99
CA ARG A 29 5.93 -10.09 -7.79
C ARG A 29 6.60 -10.51 -9.10
N GLY A 30 7.93 -10.38 -9.13
CA GLY A 30 8.68 -10.57 -10.37
C GLY A 30 8.26 -9.55 -11.43
N ARG A 31 7.83 -10.03 -12.60
CA ARG A 31 7.33 -9.17 -13.69
C ARG A 31 5.82 -8.89 -13.63
N SER A 32 5.12 -9.49 -12.68
CA SER A 32 3.67 -9.35 -12.55
C SER A 32 3.31 -8.33 -11.48
N GLY A 33 2.34 -7.46 -11.76
CA GLY A 33 1.75 -6.54 -10.80
C GLY A 33 0.31 -6.95 -10.46
N TYR A 34 -0.06 -6.86 -9.19
CA TYR A 34 -1.40 -7.19 -8.71
C TYR A 34 -1.89 -6.10 -7.78
N TYR A 35 -3.19 -5.81 -7.86
CA TYR A 35 -3.85 -4.95 -6.88
C TYR A 35 -4.39 -5.80 -5.73
N VAL A 36 -4.09 -5.40 -4.51
CA VAL A 36 -4.59 -6.04 -3.28
C VAL A 36 -5.31 -4.99 -2.45
N THR A 37 -6.53 -5.30 -2.04
CA THR A 37 -7.26 -4.48 -1.07
C THR A 37 -7.04 -5.05 0.33
N LEU A 38 -6.44 -4.26 1.20
CA LEU A 38 -6.39 -4.53 2.63
C LEU A 38 -7.60 -3.87 3.29
N LYS A 39 -8.32 -4.62 4.12
CA LYS A 39 -9.27 -4.04 5.07
C LYS A 39 -8.53 -3.83 6.39
N LEU A 40 -8.58 -2.60 6.90
CA LEU A 40 -7.90 -2.18 8.13
C LEU A 40 -8.82 -2.35 9.34
#